data_AF-A0A1S8XWW4-F1
#
_entry.id   AF-A0A1S8XWW4-F1
#
_cell.length_a   1.000
_cell.length_b   1.000
_cell.length_c   1.000
_cell.angle_alpha   90.00
_cell.angle_beta   90.00
_cell.angle_gamma   90.00
#
_symmetry.space_group_name_H-M   'P 1'
#
loop_
_entity.id
_entity.type
_entity.pdbx_description
1 polymer ?
#
loop_
_entity_poly.entity_id
_entity_poly.type
_entity_poly.pdbx_seq_one_letter_code
_entity_poly.pdbx_strand_id
1 'polypeptide(L)'
;MRAAPLTDRELVAHVFVPLTGPHHPHGHAHLAQVWRRCRELLAIVEPTPLGLPTDLPGDVDGLPPRDGPVAAARRSGGGVHEMFAYRRHDMLCLSVVLAPGQATSWPALEADWARARGGEHPAVLGEVRLRLARHRRSRWGSASATAQAYASLRAELDGPDRPGPAQGASGRRLPPRADRPSPGVAVTSGGFVVWEASGLPDDRRLRRLVVVAPKGTEEQLSEWVWSSGRAEPATLTRYLLYAAMARYELRVWSAGQTRSLPHQVDARLARLLPLLDEAAEEDQPDPAQWDRYARRLGQLVADEAGLLDAVAELSGLRRTVQIATTNMATLVPSPAGAHRDGPFADDHALTTWFDQQLDDDLTYLRATLARTTSVGVLLDRSVRRWEAARRERYTLAQTALVGAVLMVLTAIQALRYQVPLPTRVQPAVVIGLGAVAFYLPLAVIRLASARRGGTTLVEHLALAALVATVLWAGLAWLANVVPTGWAWAALLVPGAFLTTWLALATRRAYRRRRAEPGPAGPAGGDRRRASVHDGVIDDPPPAPPGHPRPPRRMWRP
;
A
#
# COMPACT_ATOMS: atom_id res chain seq x y z
N MET A 1 19.33 -47.30 -26.14
CA MET A 1 18.32 -48.03 -25.33
C MET A 1 16.96 -47.38 -25.52
N ARG A 2 15.91 -48.13 -25.88
CA ARG A 2 14.53 -47.61 -25.85
C ARG A 2 14.11 -47.40 -24.40
N ALA A 3 13.62 -46.21 -24.09
CA ALA A 3 13.01 -45.88 -22.82
C ALA A 3 11.85 -46.84 -22.53
N ALA A 4 11.74 -47.35 -21.30
CA ALA A 4 10.59 -48.16 -20.92
C ALA A 4 9.35 -47.26 -20.77
N PRO A 5 8.16 -47.73 -21.22
CA PRO A 5 6.95 -46.91 -21.21
C PRO A 5 6.46 -46.64 -19.78
N LEU A 6 5.95 -45.43 -19.55
CA LEU A 6 5.18 -45.10 -18.35
C LEU A 6 3.79 -45.71 -18.43
N THR A 7 3.26 -46.17 -17.29
CA THR A 7 1.91 -46.73 -17.14
C THR A 7 1.13 -45.98 -16.07
N ASP A 8 -0.17 -46.25 -15.97
CA ASP A 8 -1.04 -45.81 -14.86
C ASP A 8 -0.95 -44.30 -14.60
N ARG A 9 -1.35 -43.53 -15.60
CA ARG A 9 -1.30 -42.07 -15.58
C ARG A 9 -2.47 -41.52 -14.76
N GLU A 10 -2.13 -40.69 -13.78
CA GLU A 10 -3.08 -40.07 -12.87
C GLU A 10 -2.78 -38.57 -12.79
N LEU A 11 -3.77 -37.79 -12.38
CA LEU A 11 -3.62 -36.36 -12.10
C LEU A 11 -4.13 -36.08 -10.69
N VAL A 12 -3.32 -35.41 -9.88
CA VAL A 12 -3.76 -34.82 -8.62
C VAL A 12 -3.63 -33.30 -8.73
N ALA A 13 -4.70 -32.57 -8.44
CA ALA A 13 -4.71 -31.11 -8.45
C ALA A 13 -4.97 -30.58 -7.04
N HIS A 14 -4.21 -29.57 -6.62
CA HIS A 14 -4.41 -28.84 -5.38
C HIS A 14 -4.65 -27.37 -5.69
N VAL A 15 -5.68 -26.78 -5.09
CA VAL A 15 -6.01 -25.35 -5.19
C VAL A 15 -6.06 -24.77 -3.78
N PHE A 16 -5.33 -23.68 -3.56
CA PHE A 16 -5.23 -23.00 -2.27
C PHE A 16 -5.83 -21.59 -2.36
N VAL A 17 -6.73 -21.25 -1.45
CA VAL A 17 -7.35 -19.92 -1.36
C VAL A 17 -7.25 -19.38 0.07
N PRO A 18 -7.15 -18.05 0.25
CA PRO A 18 -7.09 -17.46 1.58
C PRO A 18 -8.50 -17.43 2.20
N LEU A 19 -8.56 -17.57 3.52
CA LEU A 19 -9.77 -17.37 4.33
C LEU A 19 -9.79 -16.01 5.05
N THR A 20 -8.69 -15.26 4.98
CA THR A 20 -8.56 -13.91 5.56
C THR A 20 -8.06 -12.91 4.52
N GLY A 21 -8.13 -11.62 4.85
CA GLY A 21 -7.69 -10.55 3.98
C GLY A 21 -8.70 -10.18 2.87
N PRO A 22 -8.36 -9.22 1.99
CA PRO A 22 -9.30 -8.60 1.05
C PRO A 22 -9.80 -9.55 -0.05
N HIS A 23 -9.08 -10.64 -0.31
CA HIS A 23 -9.40 -11.58 -1.39
C HIS A 23 -10.20 -12.81 -0.95
N HIS A 24 -10.43 -13.00 0.36
CA HIS A 24 -11.04 -14.24 0.86
C HIS A 24 -12.45 -14.53 0.33
N PRO A 25 -13.39 -13.57 0.16
CA PRO A 25 -14.74 -13.90 -0.29
C PRO A 25 -14.73 -14.43 -1.72
N HIS A 26 -13.91 -13.81 -2.57
CA HIS A 26 -13.76 -14.23 -3.96
C HIS A 26 -12.99 -15.56 -4.09
N GLY A 27 -12.01 -15.81 -3.22
CA GLY A 27 -11.28 -17.07 -3.17
C GLY A 27 -12.19 -18.24 -2.79
N HIS A 28 -12.97 -18.08 -1.73
CA HIS A 28 -13.94 -19.08 -1.28
C HIS A 28 -15.01 -19.36 -2.36
N ALA A 29 -15.63 -18.31 -2.90
CA ALA A 29 -16.64 -18.44 -3.94
C ALA A 29 -16.11 -19.15 -5.20
N HIS A 30 -14.86 -18.87 -5.60
CA HIS A 30 -14.21 -19.58 -6.70
C HIS A 30 -14.04 -21.06 -6.39
N LEU A 31 -13.53 -21.42 -5.20
CA LEU A 31 -13.31 -22.81 -4.82
C LEU A 31 -14.65 -23.58 -4.71
N ALA A 32 -15.71 -22.96 -4.19
CA ALA A 32 -17.06 -23.52 -4.18
C ALA A 32 -17.61 -23.75 -5.60
N GLN A 33 -17.28 -22.88 -6.55
CA GLN A 33 -17.64 -23.08 -7.96
C GLN A 33 -16.85 -24.25 -8.59
N VAL A 34 -15.55 -24.38 -8.29
CA VAL A 34 -14.75 -25.52 -8.74
C VAL A 34 -15.30 -26.83 -8.16
N TRP A 35 -15.62 -26.85 -6.86
CA TRP A 35 -16.27 -28.00 -6.21
C TRP A 35 -17.53 -28.44 -6.96
N ARG A 36 -18.44 -27.49 -7.24
CA ARG A 36 -19.68 -27.76 -7.96
C ARG A 36 -19.44 -28.31 -9.36
N ARG A 37 -18.50 -27.73 -10.12
CA ARG A 37 -18.15 -28.23 -11.46
C ARG A 37 -17.50 -29.61 -11.41
N CYS A 38 -16.72 -29.95 -10.38
CA CYS A 38 -16.23 -31.31 -10.19
C CYS A 38 -17.39 -32.30 -9.99
N ARG A 39 -18.42 -31.92 -9.23
CA ARG A 39 -19.63 -32.74 -9.09
C ARG A 39 -20.35 -32.92 -10.42
N GLU A 40 -20.58 -31.84 -11.16
CA GLU A 40 -21.37 -31.83 -12.40
C GLU A 40 -20.64 -32.48 -13.58
N LEU A 41 -19.37 -32.11 -13.81
CA LEU A 41 -18.61 -32.51 -15.00
C LEU A 41 -17.81 -33.81 -14.81
N LEU A 42 -17.39 -34.10 -13.58
CA LEU A 42 -16.57 -35.29 -13.27
C LEU A 42 -17.36 -36.35 -12.50
N ALA A 43 -18.64 -36.11 -12.21
CA ALA A 43 -19.55 -37.01 -11.48
C ALA A 43 -19.04 -37.41 -10.08
N ILE A 44 -18.29 -36.54 -9.40
CA ILE A 44 -17.76 -36.77 -8.05
C ILE A 44 -18.82 -36.35 -7.03
N VAL A 45 -19.86 -37.16 -6.83
CA VAL A 45 -21.08 -36.77 -6.07
C VAL A 45 -21.36 -37.59 -4.82
N GLU A 46 -20.70 -38.74 -4.66
CA GLU A 46 -21.01 -39.71 -3.62
C GLU A 46 -20.22 -39.46 -2.33
N PRO A 47 -20.74 -39.92 -1.17
CA PRO A 47 -20.03 -39.84 0.09
C PRO A 47 -18.75 -40.68 0.08
N THR A 48 -17.73 -40.19 0.78
CA THR A 48 -16.51 -40.95 1.05
C THR A 48 -16.65 -41.78 2.33
N PRO A 49 -15.86 -42.86 2.51
CA PRO A 49 -15.84 -43.63 3.76
C PRO A 49 -15.46 -42.82 5.02
N LEU A 50 -14.95 -41.59 4.85
CA LEU A 50 -14.55 -40.72 5.95
C LEU A 50 -15.74 -40.09 6.70
N GLY A 51 -16.98 -40.25 6.20
CA GLY A 51 -18.18 -39.70 6.84
C GLY A 51 -18.27 -38.16 6.80
N LEU A 52 -17.54 -37.53 5.88
CA LEU A 52 -17.52 -36.08 5.70
C LEU A 52 -18.71 -35.61 4.85
N PRO A 53 -19.16 -34.35 5.01
CA PRO A 53 -20.14 -33.74 4.11
C PRO A 53 -19.70 -33.82 2.64
N THR A 54 -20.65 -34.09 1.73
CA THR A 54 -20.41 -34.10 0.27
C THR A 54 -20.47 -32.71 -0.36
N ASP A 55 -21.01 -31.74 0.37
CA ASP A 55 -21.15 -30.36 -0.06
C ASP A 55 -20.13 -29.48 0.67
N LEU A 56 -19.43 -28.65 -0.10
CA LEU A 56 -18.65 -27.56 0.49
C LEU A 56 -19.61 -26.47 0.95
N PRO A 57 -19.47 -25.94 2.18
CA PRO A 57 -20.25 -24.79 2.63
C PRO A 57 -20.19 -23.63 1.63
N GLY A 58 -21.33 -22.96 1.41
CA GLY A 58 -21.43 -21.85 0.47
C GLY A 58 -20.80 -20.55 0.97
N ASP A 59 -20.60 -20.45 2.29
CA ASP A 59 -20.06 -19.28 2.96
C ASP A 59 -18.92 -19.68 3.94
N VAL A 60 -18.02 -18.74 4.18
CA VAL A 60 -16.85 -18.90 5.04
C VAL A 60 -17.26 -19.12 6.50
N ASP A 61 -18.34 -18.49 6.94
CA ASP A 61 -18.90 -18.68 8.30
C ASP A 61 -19.44 -20.10 8.52
N GLY A 62 -19.74 -20.83 7.44
CA GLY A 62 -20.13 -22.24 7.49
C GLY A 62 -18.96 -23.22 7.59
N LEU A 63 -17.71 -22.73 7.51
CA LEU A 63 -16.53 -23.58 7.64
C LEU A 63 -16.27 -23.94 9.12
N PRO A 64 -15.70 -25.12 9.41
CA PRO A 64 -15.25 -25.47 10.75
C PRO A 64 -14.32 -24.38 11.32
N PRO A 65 -14.46 -23.99 12.61
CA PRO A 65 -13.67 -22.90 13.19
C PRO A 65 -12.20 -23.25 13.41
N ARG A 66 -11.84 -24.54 13.35
CA ARG A 66 -10.49 -25.06 13.56
C ARG A 66 -9.99 -25.76 12.31
N ASP A 67 -8.68 -25.93 12.23
CA ASP A 67 -8.03 -26.76 11.22
C ASP A 67 -8.66 -28.14 11.16
N GLY A 68 -8.93 -28.63 9.95
CA GLY A 68 -9.64 -29.88 9.80
C GLY A 68 -10.25 -30.11 8.42
N PRO A 69 -10.71 -31.36 8.18
CA PRO A 69 -11.47 -31.70 6.99
C PRO A 69 -12.79 -30.91 6.95
N VAL A 70 -13.19 -30.49 5.77
CA VAL A 70 -14.41 -29.70 5.55
C VAL A 70 -15.45 -30.53 4.80
N ALA A 71 -15.07 -31.08 3.66
CA ALA A 71 -15.95 -31.84 2.79
C ALA A 71 -15.15 -32.85 1.97
N ALA A 72 -15.80 -33.93 1.55
CA ALA A 72 -15.21 -34.92 0.66
C ALA A 72 -16.29 -35.59 -0.20
N ALA A 73 -15.97 -35.85 -1.47
CA ALA A 73 -16.85 -36.62 -2.35
C ALA A 73 -16.03 -37.53 -3.26
N ARG A 74 -16.68 -38.59 -3.77
CA ARG A 74 -16.11 -39.55 -4.72
C ARG A 74 -17.06 -39.86 -5.85
N ARG A 75 -16.58 -40.56 -6.87
CA ARG A 75 -17.38 -41.18 -7.92
C ARG A 75 -17.30 -42.70 -7.77
N SER A 76 -18.43 -43.43 -7.82
CA SER A 76 -18.37 -44.90 -7.97
C SER A 76 -17.98 -45.32 -9.38
N GLY A 77 -17.33 -46.48 -9.47
CA GLY A 77 -16.95 -47.12 -10.72
C GLY A 77 -15.48 -47.50 -10.77
N GLY A 78 -14.97 -47.72 -11.98
CA GLY A 78 -13.55 -48.02 -12.20
C GLY A 78 -12.66 -46.78 -11.96
N GLY A 79 -11.53 -47.00 -11.31
CA GLY A 79 -10.57 -45.95 -10.97
C GLY A 79 -10.93 -45.16 -9.71
N VAL A 80 -10.12 -44.15 -9.39
CA VAL A 80 -10.27 -43.26 -8.24
C VAL A 80 -10.51 -41.84 -8.76
N HIS A 81 -11.73 -41.33 -8.56
CA HIS A 81 -12.05 -39.92 -8.75
C HIS A 81 -12.65 -39.39 -7.47
N GLU A 82 -11.89 -38.58 -6.77
CA GLU A 82 -12.23 -38.08 -5.44
C GLU A 82 -11.83 -36.62 -5.32
N MET A 83 -12.55 -35.90 -4.47
CA MET A 83 -12.18 -34.55 -4.06
C MET A 83 -12.30 -34.39 -2.56
N PHE A 84 -11.41 -33.58 -2.00
CA PHE A 84 -11.25 -33.38 -0.58
C PHE A 84 -10.96 -31.91 -0.28
N ALA A 85 -11.75 -31.31 0.59
CA ALA A 85 -11.57 -29.95 1.07
C ALA A 85 -11.11 -29.96 2.52
N TYR A 86 -10.09 -29.15 2.83
CA TYR A 86 -9.49 -29.07 4.16
C TYR A 86 -9.12 -27.63 4.51
N ARG A 87 -9.45 -27.22 5.74
CA ARG A 87 -9.03 -25.93 6.31
C ARG A 87 -7.71 -26.10 7.02
N ARG A 88 -6.73 -25.25 6.68
CA ARG A 88 -5.46 -25.15 7.40
C ARG A 88 -5.11 -23.71 7.68
N HIS A 89 -5.04 -23.35 8.95
CA HIS A 89 -4.86 -21.97 9.40
C HIS A 89 -5.88 -21.06 8.70
N ASP A 90 -5.38 -20.04 7.99
CA ASP A 90 -6.15 -19.06 7.25
C ASP A 90 -6.29 -19.44 5.76
N MET A 91 -6.27 -20.73 5.44
CA MET A 91 -6.38 -21.23 4.07
C MET A 91 -7.39 -22.36 3.94
N LEU A 92 -8.05 -22.40 2.80
CA LEU A 92 -8.85 -23.53 2.35
C LEU A 92 -8.14 -24.20 1.18
N CYS A 93 -7.96 -25.52 1.28
CA CYS A 93 -7.32 -26.35 0.28
C CYS A 93 -8.37 -27.27 -0.35
N LEU A 94 -8.48 -27.26 -1.68
CA LEU A 94 -9.19 -28.27 -2.45
C LEU A 94 -8.16 -29.20 -3.10
N SER A 95 -8.26 -30.49 -2.86
CA SER A 95 -7.50 -31.52 -3.57
C SER A 95 -8.45 -32.37 -4.39
N VAL A 96 -8.08 -32.68 -5.64
CA VAL A 96 -8.84 -33.55 -6.55
C VAL A 96 -7.90 -34.57 -7.17
N VAL A 97 -8.29 -35.85 -7.18
CA VAL A 97 -7.57 -36.92 -7.88
C VAL A 97 -8.41 -37.43 -9.05
N LEU A 98 -7.76 -37.64 -10.19
CA LEU A 98 -8.31 -38.27 -11.39
C LEU A 98 -7.39 -39.45 -11.79
N ALA A 99 -7.80 -40.66 -11.43
CA ALA A 99 -7.07 -41.90 -11.69
C ALA A 99 -8.01 -42.93 -12.32
N PRO A 100 -8.31 -42.87 -13.63
CA PRO A 100 -9.43 -43.58 -14.23
C PRO A 100 -9.32 -45.11 -14.32
N GLY A 101 -8.23 -45.72 -13.83
CA GLY A 101 -8.03 -47.18 -13.81
C GLY A 101 -7.83 -47.84 -15.20
N GLN A 102 -8.13 -47.12 -16.28
CA GLN A 102 -7.90 -47.49 -17.68
C GLN A 102 -6.80 -46.64 -18.31
N ALA A 103 -6.27 -47.09 -19.45
CA ALA A 103 -5.26 -46.35 -20.19
C ALA A 103 -5.80 -44.96 -20.59
N THR A 104 -5.12 -43.91 -20.11
CA THR A 104 -5.42 -42.50 -20.42
C THR A 104 -4.12 -41.75 -20.69
N SER A 105 -4.20 -40.46 -21.02
CA SER A 105 -3.05 -39.57 -21.19
C SER A 105 -3.16 -38.37 -20.23
N TRP A 106 -2.02 -37.81 -19.80
CA TRP A 106 -2.05 -36.60 -18.98
C TRP A 106 -2.75 -35.41 -19.67
N PRO A 107 -2.60 -35.16 -20.99
CA PRO A 107 -3.36 -34.11 -21.66
C PRO A 107 -4.89 -34.26 -21.55
N ALA A 108 -5.42 -35.49 -21.60
CA ALA A 108 -6.85 -35.73 -21.42
C ALA A 108 -7.29 -35.39 -19.99
N LEU A 109 -6.55 -35.87 -18.98
CA LEU A 109 -6.82 -35.56 -17.56
C LEU A 109 -6.71 -34.06 -17.26
N GLU A 110 -5.72 -33.38 -17.87
CA GLU A 110 -5.52 -31.93 -17.74
C GLU A 110 -6.66 -31.14 -18.40
N ALA A 111 -7.20 -31.62 -19.52
CA ALA A 111 -8.36 -31.02 -20.17
C ALA A 111 -9.62 -31.18 -19.30
N ASP A 112 -9.82 -32.35 -18.69
CA ASP A 112 -10.92 -32.59 -17.74
C ASP A 112 -10.83 -31.67 -16.52
N TRP A 113 -9.63 -31.58 -15.92
CA TRP A 113 -9.37 -30.66 -14.82
C TRP A 113 -9.55 -29.20 -15.23
N ALA A 114 -9.03 -28.77 -16.39
CA ALA A 114 -9.17 -27.39 -16.85
C ALA A 114 -10.63 -26.99 -17.06
N ARG A 115 -11.48 -27.92 -17.54
CA ARG A 115 -12.94 -27.69 -17.65
C ARG A 115 -13.59 -27.52 -16.28
N ALA A 116 -13.26 -28.38 -15.32
CA ALA A 116 -13.81 -28.29 -13.96
C ALA A 116 -13.32 -27.04 -13.20
N ARG A 117 -12.03 -26.72 -13.30
CA ARG A 117 -11.42 -25.56 -12.66
C ARG A 117 -11.90 -24.25 -13.28
N GLY A 118 -12.06 -24.21 -14.61
CA GLY A 118 -12.40 -22.99 -15.35
C GLY A 118 -11.23 -22.01 -15.49
N GLY A 119 -11.54 -20.72 -15.65
CA GLY A 119 -10.54 -19.66 -15.86
C GLY A 119 -9.63 -19.40 -14.65
N GLU A 120 -8.50 -18.72 -14.89
CA GLU A 120 -7.61 -18.31 -13.79
C GLU A 120 -8.31 -17.28 -12.90
N HIS A 121 -8.05 -17.33 -11.60
CA HIS A 121 -8.69 -16.43 -10.65
C HIS A 121 -7.65 -15.73 -9.76
N PRO A 122 -7.69 -14.39 -9.63
CA PRO A 122 -6.67 -13.62 -8.90
C PRO A 122 -6.62 -13.90 -7.40
N ALA A 123 -7.73 -14.35 -6.81
CA ALA A 123 -7.81 -14.71 -5.38
C ALA A 123 -7.21 -16.08 -5.03
N VAL A 124 -6.72 -16.85 -6.01
CA VAL A 124 -6.05 -18.14 -5.75
C VAL A 124 -4.61 -17.89 -5.32
N LEU A 125 -4.23 -18.42 -4.15
CA LEU A 125 -2.86 -18.37 -3.64
C LEU A 125 -1.91 -19.23 -4.47
N GLY A 126 -2.40 -20.37 -4.93
CA GLY A 126 -1.64 -21.23 -5.82
C GLY A 126 -2.45 -22.43 -6.27
N GLU A 127 -2.04 -22.97 -7.40
CA GLU A 127 -2.53 -24.22 -7.95
C GLU A 127 -1.34 -25.12 -8.24
N VAL A 128 -1.39 -26.37 -7.80
CA VAL A 128 -0.36 -27.37 -8.12
C VAL A 128 -1.04 -28.55 -8.79
N ARG A 129 -0.49 -28.96 -9.93
CA ARG A 129 -0.92 -30.14 -10.68
C ARG A 129 0.19 -31.17 -10.64
N LEU A 130 -0.09 -32.33 -10.09
CA LEU A 130 0.79 -33.48 -10.01
C LEU A 130 0.38 -34.48 -11.08
N ARG A 131 1.22 -34.63 -12.10
CA ARG A 131 1.09 -35.69 -13.09
C ARG A 131 1.78 -36.93 -12.54
N LEU A 132 1.03 -37.98 -12.23
CA LEU A 132 1.60 -39.21 -11.68
C LEU A 132 1.70 -40.26 -12.77
N ALA A 133 2.75 -41.08 -12.71
CA ALA A 133 2.88 -42.29 -13.51
C ALA A 133 3.65 -43.38 -12.77
N ARG A 134 3.55 -44.60 -13.29
CA ARG A 134 4.31 -45.76 -12.83
C ARG A 134 5.32 -46.16 -13.87
N HIS A 135 6.43 -46.72 -13.41
CA HIS A 135 7.48 -47.24 -14.25
C HIS A 135 7.90 -48.63 -13.78
N ARG A 136 8.14 -49.54 -14.74
CA ARG A 136 8.36 -50.98 -14.47
C ARG A 136 9.57 -51.30 -13.59
N ARG A 137 10.54 -50.39 -13.41
CA ARG A 137 11.71 -50.64 -12.57
C ARG A 137 11.46 -50.33 -11.11
N SER A 138 11.89 -51.26 -10.25
CA SER A 138 11.71 -51.27 -8.80
C SER A 138 12.77 -50.47 -8.01
N ARG A 139 13.88 -50.04 -8.63
CA ARG A 139 14.94 -49.31 -7.92
C ARG A 139 15.44 -48.09 -8.70
N TRP A 140 15.20 -46.92 -8.11
CA TRP A 140 15.83 -45.65 -8.45
C TRP A 140 16.88 -45.38 -7.37
N GLY A 141 18.07 -44.96 -7.76
CA GLY A 141 19.20 -44.83 -6.82
C GLY A 141 20.56 -44.81 -7.50
N SER A 142 20.63 -45.19 -8.78
CA SER A 142 21.78 -44.88 -9.64
C SER A 142 21.44 -43.73 -10.59
N ALA A 143 22.43 -42.88 -10.89
CA ALA A 143 22.29 -41.79 -11.86
C ALA A 143 21.75 -42.28 -13.23
N SER A 144 22.10 -43.51 -13.62
CA SER A 144 21.59 -44.16 -14.85
C SER A 144 20.10 -44.48 -14.80
N ALA A 145 19.55 -44.82 -13.62
CA ALA A 145 18.12 -45.03 -13.48
C ALA A 145 17.39 -43.70 -13.67
N THR A 146 17.77 -42.66 -12.94
CA THR A 146 17.20 -41.30 -13.04
C THR A 146 17.26 -40.76 -14.46
N ALA A 147 18.39 -40.93 -15.16
CA ALA A 147 18.54 -40.52 -16.56
C ALA A 147 17.56 -41.25 -17.51
N GLN A 148 17.20 -42.50 -17.22
CA GLN A 148 16.23 -43.26 -18.01
C GLN A 148 14.78 -42.87 -17.71
N ALA A 149 14.40 -42.59 -16.45
CA ALA A 149 13.10 -41.94 -16.15
C ALA A 149 12.96 -40.65 -16.94
N TYR A 150 14.01 -39.83 -16.87
CA TYR A 150 14.06 -38.56 -17.56
C TYR A 150 13.94 -38.73 -19.08
N ALA A 151 14.61 -39.74 -19.67
CA ALA A 151 14.49 -40.04 -21.09
C ALA A 151 13.09 -40.53 -21.48
N SER A 152 12.48 -41.44 -20.69
CA SER A 152 11.09 -41.91 -20.90
C SER A 152 10.12 -40.75 -20.87
N LEU A 153 10.29 -39.87 -19.89
CA LEU A 153 9.45 -38.70 -19.78
C LEU A 153 9.64 -37.71 -20.93
N ARG A 154 10.89 -37.38 -21.29
CA ARG A 154 11.19 -36.43 -22.36
C ARG A 154 10.70 -36.93 -23.73
N ALA A 155 10.47 -38.23 -23.85
CA ALA A 155 9.84 -38.84 -25.02
C ALA A 155 8.31 -38.76 -24.99
N GLU A 156 7.71 -38.52 -23.83
CA GLU A 156 6.25 -38.48 -23.63
C GLU A 156 5.69 -37.07 -23.45
N LEU A 157 6.51 -36.13 -22.96
CA LEU A 157 6.18 -34.71 -22.88
C LEU A 157 6.56 -34.02 -24.20
N ASP A 158 5.54 -33.63 -24.97
CA ASP A 158 5.66 -32.77 -26.15
C ASP A 158 5.44 -31.28 -25.80
N GLY A 159 5.96 -30.39 -26.64
CA GLY A 159 5.64 -28.95 -26.59
C GLY A 159 6.30 -28.16 -25.43
N PRO A 160 5.67 -27.07 -24.96
CA PRO A 160 6.26 -26.15 -23.95
C PRO A 160 6.40 -26.77 -22.56
N ASP A 161 5.74 -27.91 -22.30
CA ASP A 161 5.87 -28.70 -21.08
C ASP A 161 7.10 -29.63 -21.11
N ARG A 162 7.79 -29.71 -22.25
CA ARG A 162 9.02 -30.49 -22.39
C ARG A 162 10.08 -29.90 -21.45
N PRO A 163 10.80 -30.72 -20.67
CA PRO A 163 11.87 -30.22 -19.83
C PRO A 163 12.97 -29.62 -20.72
N GLY A 164 12.98 -28.29 -20.81
CA GLY A 164 14.05 -27.53 -21.44
C GLY A 164 15.26 -27.47 -20.51
N PRO A 165 16.48 -27.20 -21.03
CA PRO A 165 17.49 -26.60 -20.18
C PRO A 165 16.85 -25.37 -19.54
N ALA A 166 17.06 -25.14 -18.24
CA ALA A 166 16.51 -24.00 -17.51
C ALA A 166 16.99 -22.69 -18.16
N GLN A 167 16.32 -22.26 -19.23
CA GLN A 167 16.53 -20.97 -19.84
C GLN A 167 15.75 -20.01 -18.98
N GLY A 168 16.47 -19.33 -18.09
CA GLY A 168 15.95 -18.20 -17.34
C GLY A 168 15.45 -17.14 -18.32
N ALA A 169 14.17 -17.20 -18.66
CA ALA A 169 13.49 -16.20 -19.46
C ALA A 169 13.15 -15.01 -18.55
N SER A 170 13.93 -13.93 -18.70
CA SER A 170 13.58 -12.51 -18.51
C SER A 170 12.42 -12.21 -17.52
N GLY A 171 12.63 -11.62 -16.34
CA GLY A 171 13.28 -10.31 -16.18
C GLY A 171 13.58 -9.91 -14.72
N ARG A 172 13.64 -10.85 -13.78
CA ARG A 172 14.20 -10.62 -12.44
C ARG A 172 15.06 -11.82 -12.05
N ARG A 173 16.37 -11.64 -12.20
CA ARG A 173 17.36 -12.67 -11.88
C ARG A 173 17.50 -12.75 -10.36
N LEU A 174 17.13 -13.88 -9.75
CA LEU A 174 18.00 -14.41 -8.70
C LEU A 174 19.40 -14.55 -9.32
N PRO A 175 20.49 -14.20 -8.62
CA PRO A 175 21.83 -14.31 -9.18
C PRO A 175 22.02 -15.76 -9.69
N PRO A 176 22.29 -15.95 -10.99
CA PRO A 176 22.49 -17.29 -11.52
C PRO A 176 23.72 -17.87 -10.83
N ARG A 177 23.56 -18.92 -10.03
CA ARG A 177 24.68 -19.77 -9.66
C ARG A 177 25.16 -20.44 -10.95
N ALA A 178 26.35 -20.04 -11.41
CA ALA A 178 26.93 -20.42 -12.69
C ALA A 178 27.22 -21.93 -12.83
N ASP A 179 27.10 -22.71 -11.75
CA ASP A 179 27.54 -24.11 -11.70
C ASP A 179 26.41 -25.14 -11.55
N ARG A 180 25.14 -24.83 -11.87
CA ARG A 180 24.06 -25.83 -11.77
C ARG A 180 24.14 -26.85 -12.94
N PRO A 181 24.42 -28.14 -12.69
CA PRO A 181 24.42 -29.14 -13.74
C PRO A 181 23.01 -29.74 -13.91
N SER A 182 22.37 -29.47 -15.05
CA SER A 182 21.25 -30.25 -15.60
C SER A 182 19.92 -30.23 -14.79
N PRO A 183 18.78 -30.70 -15.36
CA PRO A 183 17.44 -30.31 -14.94
C PRO A 183 17.12 -30.80 -13.52
N GLY A 184 16.53 -29.92 -12.71
CA GLY A 184 16.21 -30.14 -11.30
C GLY A 184 15.27 -31.32 -11.05
N VAL A 185 15.86 -32.50 -10.85
CA VAL A 185 15.17 -33.73 -10.47
C VAL A 185 15.48 -34.06 -9.02
N ALA A 186 14.45 -34.25 -8.21
CA ALA A 186 14.57 -34.75 -6.86
C ALA A 186 14.20 -36.25 -6.80
N VAL A 187 14.90 -37.01 -5.96
CA VAL A 187 14.58 -38.42 -5.67
C VAL A 187 14.32 -38.58 -4.18
N THR A 188 13.12 -39.03 -3.82
CA THR A 188 12.73 -39.24 -2.42
C THR A 188 13.36 -40.51 -1.85
N SER A 189 13.39 -40.66 -0.53
CA SER A 189 13.77 -41.91 0.16
C SER A 189 12.93 -43.13 -0.27
N GLY A 190 11.67 -42.90 -0.66
CA GLY A 190 10.78 -43.92 -1.24
C GLY A 190 11.07 -44.26 -2.71
N GLY A 191 12.08 -43.64 -3.32
CA GLY A 191 12.45 -43.86 -4.72
C GLY A 191 11.54 -43.15 -5.72
N PHE A 192 10.76 -42.14 -5.30
CA PHE A 192 9.94 -41.36 -6.22
C PHE A 192 10.79 -40.30 -6.90
N VAL A 193 10.69 -40.24 -8.23
CA VAL A 193 11.38 -39.24 -9.04
C VAL A 193 10.42 -38.08 -9.26
N VAL A 194 10.84 -36.87 -8.89
CA VAL A 194 10.02 -35.66 -8.89
C VAL A 194 10.71 -34.56 -9.66
N TRP A 195 9.97 -33.87 -10.51
CA TRP A 195 10.48 -32.69 -11.21
C TRP A 195 9.34 -31.74 -11.55
N GLU A 196 9.70 -30.51 -11.91
CA GLU A 196 8.74 -29.48 -12.34
C GLU A 196 8.76 -29.35 -13.86
N ALA A 197 7.63 -29.66 -14.49
CA ALA A 197 7.39 -29.50 -15.91
C ALA A 197 7.04 -28.04 -16.20
N SER A 198 8.00 -27.12 -16.05
CA SER A 198 8.06 -25.79 -16.68
C SER A 198 9.09 -24.87 -16.00
N GLY A 199 9.85 -24.11 -16.79
CA GLY A 199 10.75 -23.04 -16.33
C GLY A 199 10.03 -21.71 -16.11
N LEU A 200 8.88 -21.73 -15.44
CA LEU A 200 8.08 -20.54 -15.15
C LEU A 200 8.77 -19.63 -14.11
N PRO A 201 8.41 -18.33 -14.03
CA PRO A 201 8.98 -17.44 -13.01
C PRO A 201 8.74 -17.96 -11.58
N ASP A 202 9.60 -17.55 -10.64
CA ASP A 202 9.60 -18.10 -9.27
C ASP A 202 8.33 -17.77 -8.49
N ASP A 203 7.63 -16.70 -8.88
CA ASP A 203 6.37 -16.22 -8.29
C ASP A 203 5.11 -16.83 -8.95
N ARG A 204 5.27 -17.85 -9.80
CA ARG A 204 4.17 -18.52 -10.51
C ARG A 204 3.02 -18.95 -9.61
N ARG A 205 1.79 -18.79 -10.10
CA ARG A 205 0.57 -19.28 -9.45
C ARG A 205 0.32 -20.76 -9.70
N LEU A 206 0.58 -21.22 -10.92
CA LEU A 206 0.40 -22.61 -11.32
C LEU A 206 1.75 -23.33 -11.35
N ARG A 207 1.85 -24.44 -10.61
CA ARG A 207 2.96 -25.38 -10.68
C ARG A 207 2.51 -26.68 -11.31
N ARG A 208 3.33 -27.23 -12.20
CA ARG A 208 3.12 -28.56 -12.79
C ARG A 208 4.26 -29.44 -12.37
N LEU A 209 4.03 -30.28 -11.38
CA LEU A 209 4.99 -31.30 -10.99
C LEU A 209 4.61 -32.61 -11.66
N VAL A 210 5.61 -33.43 -11.88
CA VAL A 210 5.38 -34.79 -12.32
C VAL A 210 6.16 -35.71 -11.40
N VAL A 211 5.53 -36.82 -11.07
CA VAL A 211 6.03 -37.81 -10.13
C VAL A 211 5.98 -39.17 -10.80
N VAL A 212 7.13 -39.82 -10.89
CA VAL A 212 7.23 -41.22 -11.34
C VAL A 212 7.62 -42.09 -10.18
N ALA A 213 6.78 -43.07 -9.90
CA ALA A 213 7.01 -44.07 -8.87
C ALA A 213 7.38 -45.44 -9.49
N PRO A 214 8.15 -46.25 -8.78
CA PRO A 214 8.24 -47.68 -9.07
C PRO A 214 6.86 -48.34 -9.12
N LYS A 215 6.73 -49.39 -9.92
CA LYS A 215 5.59 -50.31 -9.78
C LYS A 215 5.70 -51.07 -8.44
N GLY A 216 4.58 -51.25 -7.75
CA GLY A 216 4.52 -51.92 -6.44
C GLY A 216 4.61 -50.97 -5.24
N THR A 217 4.66 -49.66 -5.46
CA THR A 217 4.67 -48.63 -4.40
C THR A 217 3.42 -47.75 -4.46
N GLU A 218 2.31 -48.26 -4.96
CA GLU A 218 1.07 -47.50 -5.21
C GLU A 218 0.48 -46.92 -3.92
N GLU A 219 0.43 -47.72 -2.85
CA GLU A 219 -0.07 -47.28 -1.54
C GLU A 219 0.81 -46.19 -0.92
N GLN A 220 2.13 -46.38 -0.94
CA GLN A 220 3.09 -45.38 -0.44
C GLN A 220 3.05 -44.09 -1.24
N LEU A 221 2.86 -44.18 -2.57
CA LEU A 221 2.70 -42.99 -3.38
C LEU A 221 1.39 -42.28 -3.04
N SER A 222 0.28 -43.01 -2.95
CA SER A 222 -1.03 -42.44 -2.59
C SER A 222 -0.99 -41.74 -1.25
N GLU A 223 -0.38 -42.36 -0.22
CA GLU A 223 -0.20 -41.75 1.10
C GLU A 223 0.63 -40.46 1.03
N TRP A 224 1.62 -40.41 0.13
CA TRP A 224 2.49 -39.26 -0.01
C TRP A 224 1.86 -38.09 -0.80
N VAL A 225 1.10 -38.37 -1.87
CA VAL A 225 0.58 -37.33 -2.80
C VAL A 225 -0.92 -37.07 -2.73
N TRP A 226 -1.72 -38.00 -2.20
CA TRP A 226 -3.19 -37.92 -2.21
C TRP A 226 -3.79 -38.05 -0.82
N SER A 227 -3.86 -39.28 -0.31
CA SER A 227 -4.53 -39.62 0.95
C SER A 227 -3.96 -40.90 1.53
N SER A 228 -3.82 -40.91 2.86
CA SER A 228 -3.48 -42.09 3.66
C SER A 228 -4.74 -42.86 4.12
N GLY A 229 -5.90 -42.56 3.55
CA GLY A 229 -7.20 -43.04 4.06
C GLY A 229 -7.65 -42.37 5.36
N ARG A 230 -6.97 -41.30 5.80
CA ARG A 230 -7.34 -40.49 6.97
C ARG A 230 -7.86 -39.14 6.51
N ALA A 231 -8.58 -38.45 7.40
CA ALA A 231 -9.09 -37.11 7.14
C ALA A 231 -8.01 -36.02 7.29
N GLU A 232 -6.80 -36.31 6.81
CA GLU A 232 -5.66 -35.40 6.78
C GLU A 232 -5.11 -35.29 5.36
N PRO A 233 -4.71 -34.09 4.91
CA PRO A 233 -4.06 -33.92 3.62
C PRO A 233 -2.69 -34.62 3.59
N ALA A 234 -2.37 -35.23 2.45
CA ALA A 234 -1.09 -35.91 2.26
C ALA A 234 0.13 -35.01 2.52
N THR A 235 1.26 -35.65 2.83
CA THR A 235 2.50 -34.95 3.18
C THR A 235 2.96 -33.99 2.10
N LEU A 236 2.92 -34.39 0.82
CA LEU A 236 3.27 -33.51 -0.29
C LEU A 236 2.28 -32.34 -0.42
N THR A 237 0.97 -32.58 -0.24
CA THR A 237 -0.05 -31.52 -0.26
C THR A 237 0.24 -30.44 0.78
N ARG A 238 0.59 -30.86 2.01
CA ARG A 238 0.94 -29.94 3.11
C ARG A 238 2.19 -29.13 2.77
N TYR A 239 3.21 -29.79 2.21
CA TYR A 239 4.43 -29.11 1.75
C TYR A 239 4.10 -28.06 0.67
N LEU A 240 3.32 -28.44 -0.34
CA LEU A 240 2.97 -27.59 -1.47
C LEU A 240 2.12 -26.38 -1.08
N LEU A 241 1.28 -26.53 -0.06
CA LEU A 241 0.53 -25.42 0.53
C LEU A 241 1.48 -24.33 1.07
N TYR A 242 2.52 -24.71 1.83
CA TYR A 242 3.49 -23.73 2.34
C TYR A 242 4.36 -23.15 1.22
N ALA A 243 4.70 -23.94 0.21
CA ALA A 243 5.41 -23.46 -0.98
C ALA A 243 4.57 -22.47 -1.81
N ALA A 244 3.25 -22.67 -1.89
CA ALA A 244 2.31 -21.76 -2.54
C ALA A 244 2.14 -20.48 -1.73
N MET A 245 2.06 -20.58 -0.40
CA MET A 245 1.99 -19.43 0.51
C MET A 245 3.22 -18.52 0.35
N ALA A 246 4.44 -19.07 0.39
CA ALA A 246 5.65 -18.28 0.22
C ALA A 246 5.71 -17.55 -1.15
N ARG A 247 5.24 -18.20 -2.22
CA ARG A 247 5.14 -17.58 -3.55
C ARG A 247 4.06 -16.52 -3.64
N TYR A 248 2.95 -16.69 -2.93
CA TYR A 248 1.93 -15.66 -2.81
C TYR A 248 2.51 -14.41 -2.14
N GLU A 249 3.20 -14.58 -1.02
CA GLU A 249 3.86 -13.46 -0.33
C GLU A 249 4.89 -12.78 -1.23
N LEU A 250 5.65 -13.55 -2.01
CA LEU A 250 6.57 -13.00 -3.00
C LEU A 250 5.84 -12.14 -4.05
N ARG A 251 4.68 -12.57 -4.55
CA ARG A 251 3.87 -11.76 -5.48
C ARG A 251 3.38 -10.48 -4.84
N VAL A 252 2.83 -10.56 -3.62
CA VAL A 252 2.34 -9.38 -2.88
C VAL A 252 3.47 -8.38 -2.68
N TRP A 253 4.61 -8.82 -2.16
CA TRP A 253 5.79 -7.99 -2.01
C TRP A 253 6.30 -7.44 -3.35
N SER A 254 6.27 -8.23 -4.42
CA SER A 254 6.75 -7.81 -5.74
C SER A 254 5.86 -6.74 -6.39
N ALA A 255 4.56 -6.73 -6.09
CA ALA A 255 3.59 -5.75 -6.57
C ALA A 255 3.50 -4.51 -5.66
N GLY A 256 3.91 -4.63 -4.39
CA GLY A 256 3.79 -3.58 -3.38
C GLY A 256 4.58 -2.31 -3.66
N GLN A 257 4.00 -1.17 -3.29
CA GLN A 257 4.64 0.15 -3.35
C GLN A 257 5.65 0.39 -2.22
N THR A 258 5.62 -0.46 -1.18
CA THR A 258 6.41 -0.38 0.06
C THR A 258 7.91 -0.21 -0.20
N ARG A 259 8.43 -0.76 -1.30
CA ARG A 259 9.85 -0.63 -1.69
C ARG A 259 10.26 0.75 -2.18
N SER A 260 9.31 1.51 -2.72
CA SER A 260 9.58 2.88 -3.18
C SER A 260 9.48 3.89 -2.05
N LEU A 261 8.79 3.55 -0.95
CA LEU A 261 8.54 4.46 0.16
C LEU A 261 9.84 4.99 0.80
N PRO A 262 10.87 4.17 1.12
CA PRO A 262 12.13 4.68 1.64
C PRO A 262 12.77 5.73 0.72
N HIS A 263 12.81 5.46 -0.58
CA HIS A 263 13.40 6.37 -1.57
C HIS A 263 12.61 7.68 -1.69
N GLN A 264 11.28 7.61 -1.61
CA GLN A 264 10.42 8.80 -1.65
C GLN A 264 10.62 9.67 -0.41
N VAL A 265 10.67 9.07 0.77
CA VAL A 265 10.88 9.80 2.04
C VAL A 265 12.30 10.35 2.09
N ASP A 266 13.32 9.58 1.72
CA ASP A 266 14.71 10.05 1.66
C ASP A 266 14.85 11.24 0.71
N ALA A 267 14.21 11.22 -0.46
CA ALA A 267 14.21 12.35 -1.39
C ALA A 267 13.47 13.59 -0.85
N ARG A 268 12.50 13.41 0.06
CA ARG A 268 11.86 14.55 0.77
C ARG A 268 12.76 15.08 1.87
N LEU A 269 13.39 14.20 2.66
CA LEU A 269 14.37 14.57 3.68
C LEU A 269 15.54 15.35 3.07
N ALA A 270 16.10 14.87 1.96
CA ALA A 270 17.20 15.54 1.25
C ALA A 270 16.84 16.95 0.77
N ARG A 271 15.55 17.22 0.48
CA ARG A 271 15.06 18.56 0.13
C ARG A 271 14.74 19.43 1.35
N LEU A 272 14.57 18.83 2.52
CA LEU A 272 14.19 19.52 3.74
C LEU A 272 15.40 19.93 4.58
N LEU A 273 16.46 19.11 4.58
CA LEU A 273 17.68 19.38 5.35
C LEU A 273 18.35 20.72 5.01
N PRO A 274 18.60 21.10 3.74
CA PRO A 274 19.23 22.38 3.44
C PRO A 274 18.42 23.58 3.95
N LEU A 275 17.10 23.45 3.97
CA LEU A 275 16.21 24.50 4.44
C LEU A 275 16.19 24.61 5.96
N LEU A 276 16.40 23.50 6.67
CA LEU A 276 16.62 23.54 8.12
C LEU A 276 17.94 24.24 8.45
N ASP A 277 18.99 23.98 7.67
CA ASP A 277 20.29 24.63 7.84
C ASP A 277 20.17 26.14 7.57
N GLU A 278 19.55 26.55 6.46
CA GLU A 278 19.26 27.97 6.15
C GLU A 278 18.43 28.64 7.26
N ALA A 279 17.39 27.97 7.77
CA ALA A 279 16.55 28.50 8.84
C ALA A 279 17.26 28.58 10.21
N ALA A 280 18.33 27.80 10.41
CA ALA A 280 19.14 27.86 11.62
C ALA A 280 20.13 29.04 11.59
N GLU A 281 20.57 29.46 10.40
CA GLU A 281 21.44 30.61 10.19
C GLU A 281 20.66 31.95 10.16
N GLU A 282 19.40 31.94 9.75
CA GLU A 282 18.58 33.15 9.65
C GLU A 282 17.96 33.57 11.00
N ASP A 283 18.33 34.75 11.49
CA ASP A 283 17.86 35.30 12.77
C ASP A 283 16.37 35.74 12.73
N GLN A 284 15.85 36.08 11.53
CA GLN A 284 14.47 36.53 11.32
C GLN A 284 13.81 36.01 10.03
N PRO A 285 13.42 34.73 10.01
CA PRO A 285 12.76 34.12 8.86
C PRO A 285 11.34 34.62 8.59
N ASP A 286 11.01 34.71 7.30
CA ASP A 286 9.74 35.17 6.74
C ASP A 286 8.54 34.30 7.21
N PRO A 287 7.44 34.90 7.73
CA PRO A 287 6.20 34.18 8.06
C PRO A 287 5.69 33.19 7.00
N ALA A 288 5.87 33.49 5.70
CA ALA A 288 5.44 32.58 4.63
C ALA A 288 6.35 31.35 4.50
N GLN A 289 7.64 31.45 4.86
CA GLN A 289 8.53 30.29 4.97
C GLN A 289 8.06 29.36 6.10
N TRP A 290 7.58 29.91 7.22
CA TRP A 290 7.10 29.11 8.36
C TRP A 290 5.86 28.28 8.11
N ASP A 291 4.87 28.85 7.43
CA ASP A 291 3.71 28.08 7.00
C ASP A 291 4.12 26.91 6.08
N ARG A 292 5.23 27.05 5.33
CA ARG A 292 5.80 25.94 4.55
C ARG A 292 6.46 24.89 5.46
N TYR A 293 7.23 25.30 6.47
CA TYR A 293 7.84 24.37 7.43
C TYR A 293 6.80 23.59 8.24
N ALA A 294 5.78 24.24 8.77
CA ALA A 294 4.71 23.59 9.52
C ALA A 294 3.95 22.56 8.65
N ARG A 295 3.63 22.90 7.40
CA ARG A 295 3.03 21.94 6.46
C ARG A 295 3.94 20.74 6.19
N ARG A 296 5.24 20.96 6.06
CA ARG A 296 6.23 19.90 5.85
C ARG A 296 6.42 19.02 7.08
N LEU A 297 6.36 19.58 8.30
CA LEU A 297 6.32 18.79 9.53
C LEU A 297 5.10 17.86 9.53
N GLY A 298 3.92 18.38 9.16
CA GLY A 298 2.72 17.56 9.02
C GLY A 298 2.88 16.43 7.99
N GLN A 299 3.56 16.69 6.86
CA GLN A 299 3.90 15.67 5.87
C GLN A 299 4.90 14.63 6.41
N LEU A 300 5.92 15.06 7.16
CA LEU A 300 6.89 14.14 7.78
C LEU A 300 6.23 13.23 8.81
N VAL A 301 5.28 13.73 9.60
CA VAL A 301 4.52 12.91 10.56
C VAL A 301 3.67 11.86 9.83
N ALA A 302 3.05 12.23 8.70
CA ALA A 302 2.31 11.28 7.87
C ALA A 302 3.26 10.25 7.22
N ASP A 303 4.44 10.67 6.76
CA ASP A 303 5.46 9.79 6.21
C ASP A 303 6.01 8.82 7.28
N GLU A 304 6.21 9.28 8.52
CA GLU A 304 6.61 8.46 9.66
C GLU A 304 5.58 7.38 9.97
N ALA A 305 4.29 7.72 10.01
CA ALA A 305 3.22 6.74 10.17
C ALA A 305 3.20 5.72 9.02
N GLY A 306 3.34 6.16 7.78
CA GLY A 306 3.42 5.27 6.61
C GLY A 306 4.63 4.33 6.66
N LEU A 307 5.78 4.79 7.16
CA LEU A 307 6.97 3.97 7.37
C LEU A 307 6.77 2.95 8.50
N LEU A 308 6.10 3.32 9.58
CA LEU A 308 5.76 2.40 10.68
C LEU A 308 4.84 1.27 10.19
N ASP A 309 3.80 1.61 9.42
CA ASP A 309 2.89 0.63 8.82
C ASP A 309 3.65 -0.30 7.86
N ALA A 310 4.53 0.24 7.02
CA ALA A 310 5.39 -0.53 6.12
C ALA A 310 6.32 -1.50 6.88
N VAL A 311 6.89 -1.08 8.01
CA VAL A 311 7.73 -1.93 8.87
C VAL A 311 6.90 -3.07 9.47
N ALA A 312 5.68 -2.78 9.94
CA ALA A 312 4.79 -3.80 10.49
C ALA A 312 4.38 -4.83 9.42
N GLU A 313 4.00 -4.37 8.23
CA GLU A 313 3.62 -5.21 7.09
C GLU A 313 4.76 -6.14 6.67
N LEU A 314 5.96 -5.62 6.41
CA LEU A 314 7.10 -6.46 6.01
C LEU A 314 7.56 -7.40 7.13
N SER A 315 7.44 -6.99 8.40
CA SER A 315 7.76 -7.88 9.53
C SER A 315 6.79 -9.06 9.58
N GLY A 316 5.49 -8.81 9.35
CA GLY A 316 4.47 -9.85 9.24
C GLY A 316 4.74 -10.80 8.07
N LEU A 317 5.02 -10.25 6.89
CA LEU A 317 5.34 -11.02 5.68
C LEU A 317 6.57 -11.91 5.89
N ARG A 318 7.67 -11.34 6.42
CA ARG A 318 8.88 -12.11 6.74
C ARG A 318 8.59 -13.25 7.71
N ARG A 319 7.80 -13.00 8.75
CA ARG A 319 7.42 -14.04 9.71
C ARG A 319 6.66 -15.18 9.04
N THR A 320 5.73 -14.88 8.13
CA THR A 320 5.01 -15.88 7.33
C THR A 320 5.97 -16.72 6.48
N VAL A 321 6.95 -16.11 5.81
CA VAL A 321 7.96 -16.82 5.01
C VAL A 321 8.85 -17.72 5.86
N GLN A 322 9.24 -17.29 7.05
CA GLN A 322 10.01 -18.12 7.99
C GLN A 322 9.23 -19.34 8.49
N ILE A 323 7.94 -19.16 8.80
CA ILE A 323 7.05 -20.27 9.18
C ILE A 323 6.90 -21.24 8.00
N ALA A 324 6.67 -20.73 6.79
CA ALA A 324 6.59 -21.57 5.58
C ALA A 324 7.87 -22.38 5.39
N THR A 325 9.03 -21.74 5.51
CA THR A 325 10.35 -22.38 5.34
C THR A 325 10.57 -23.48 6.37
N THR A 326 10.27 -23.21 7.63
CA THR A 326 10.41 -24.18 8.72
C THR A 326 9.48 -25.38 8.51
N ASN A 327 8.22 -25.14 8.17
CA ASN A 327 7.25 -26.21 7.93
C ASN A 327 7.57 -27.02 6.67
N MET A 328 8.09 -26.38 5.62
CA MET A 328 8.57 -27.10 4.45
C MET A 328 9.74 -28.02 4.82
N ALA A 329 10.72 -27.53 5.59
CA ALA A 329 11.88 -28.33 5.99
C ALA A 329 11.51 -29.61 6.77
N THR A 330 10.43 -29.61 7.55
CA THR A 330 9.96 -30.81 8.26
C THR A 330 9.15 -31.77 7.38
N LEU A 331 8.64 -31.30 6.25
CA LEU A 331 7.80 -32.07 5.31
C LEU A 331 8.55 -32.54 4.06
N VAL A 332 9.77 -32.03 3.80
CA VAL A 332 10.62 -32.49 2.70
C VAL A 332 11.00 -33.96 2.93
N PRO A 333 10.77 -34.85 1.95
CA PRO A 333 11.30 -36.21 2.00
C PRO A 333 12.83 -36.13 2.05
N SER A 334 13.45 -36.75 3.06
CA SER A 334 14.92 -36.85 3.09
C SER A 334 15.40 -37.44 1.75
N PRO A 335 16.20 -36.70 0.97
CA PRO A 335 16.64 -37.18 -0.34
C PRO A 335 17.50 -38.44 -0.15
N ALA A 336 17.30 -39.43 -1.01
CA ALA A 336 18.08 -40.66 -1.01
C ALA A 336 19.50 -40.44 -1.57
N GLY A 337 20.31 -39.58 -0.93
CA GLY A 337 21.70 -39.30 -1.32
C GLY A 337 21.89 -38.59 -2.68
N ALA A 338 23.08 -37.99 -2.84
CA ALA A 338 23.67 -37.36 -4.03
C ALA A 338 22.93 -36.21 -4.76
N HIS A 339 21.61 -36.19 -4.86
CA HIS A 339 20.88 -35.18 -5.64
C HIS A 339 20.30 -34.09 -4.73
N ARG A 340 21.04 -32.99 -4.56
CA ARG A 340 20.63 -31.78 -3.83
C ARG A 340 19.83 -30.80 -4.69
N ASP A 341 19.46 -31.19 -5.90
CA ASP A 341 18.78 -30.34 -6.88
C ASP A 341 17.31 -30.76 -7.04
N GLY A 342 16.49 -29.89 -7.63
CA GLY A 342 15.08 -30.15 -7.92
C GLY A 342 14.09 -29.23 -7.20
N PRO A 343 12.78 -29.48 -7.37
CA PRO A 343 11.75 -28.53 -6.97
C PRO A 343 11.76 -28.19 -5.49
N PHE A 344 12.14 -29.13 -4.62
CA PHE A 344 12.25 -28.91 -3.18
C PHE A 344 13.45 -28.01 -2.80
N ALA A 345 14.59 -28.22 -3.48
CA ALA A 345 15.77 -27.40 -3.28
C ALA A 345 15.57 -25.99 -3.83
N ASP A 346 14.87 -25.85 -4.96
CA ASP A 346 14.50 -24.56 -5.52
C ASP A 346 13.52 -23.80 -4.61
N ASP A 347 12.52 -24.48 -4.04
CA ASP A 347 11.62 -23.89 -3.04
C ASP A 347 12.40 -23.39 -1.81
N HIS A 348 13.32 -24.20 -1.26
CA HIS A 348 14.14 -23.80 -0.11
C HIS A 348 15.07 -22.64 -0.47
N ALA A 349 15.70 -22.66 -1.64
CA ALA A 349 16.56 -21.57 -2.10
C ALA A 349 15.77 -20.27 -2.28
N LEU A 350 14.56 -20.36 -2.83
CA LEU A 350 13.66 -19.24 -3.01
C LEU A 350 13.29 -18.61 -1.66
N THR A 351 12.84 -19.41 -0.69
CA THR A 351 12.41 -18.85 0.60
C THR A 351 13.57 -18.33 1.44
N THR A 352 14.75 -18.96 1.36
CA THR A 352 15.97 -18.46 2.00
C THR A 352 16.35 -17.09 1.43
N TRP A 353 16.39 -16.96 0.10
CA TRP A 353 16.67 -15.69 -0.55
C TRP A 353 15.61 -14.64 -0.19
N PHE A 354 14.33 -15.02 -0.16
CA PHE A 354 13.25 -14.09 0.10
C PHE A 354 13.25 -13.59 1.55
N ASP A 355 13.51 -14.45 2.54
CA ASP A 355 13.69 -14.02 3.93
C ASP A 355 14.83 -13.00 4.08
N GLN A 356 15.96 -13.24 3.41
CA GLN A 356 17.08 -12.28 3.40
C GLN A 356 16.69 -10.95 2.76
N GLN A 357 16.00 -10.99 1.61
CA GLN A 357 15.56 -9.77 0.94
C GLN A 357 14.61 -8.94 1.82
N LEU A 358 13.72 -9.59 2.57
CA LEU A 358 12.81 -8.91 3.49
C LEU A 358 13.54 -8.32 4.69
N ASP A 359 14.59 -8.98 5.19
CA ASP A 359 15.45 -8.45 6.24
C ASP A 359 16.22 -7.20 5.79
N ASP A 360 16.74 -7.23 4.57
CA ASP A 360 17.42 -6.08 3.95
C ASP A 360 16.45 -4.90 3.80
N ASP A 361 15.25 -5.15 3.24
CA ASP A 361 14.21 -4.13 3.07
C ASP A 361 13.76 -3.52 4.43
N LEU A 362 13.58 -4.36 5.45
CA LEU A 362 13.27 -3.92 6.82
C LEU A 362 14.38 -3.06 7.41
N THR A 363 15.63 -3.41 7.17
CA THR A 363 16.80 -2.65 7.63
C THR A 363 16.81 -1.26 7.01
N TYR A 364 16.59 -1.16 5.69
CA TYR A 364 16.48 0.14 5.01
C TYR A 364 15.31 0.98 5.52
N LEU A 365 14.12 0.38 5.68
CA LEU A 365 12.94 1.08 6.19
C LEU A 365 13.17 1.63 7.60
N ARG A 366 13.75 0.84 8.51
CA ARG A 366 14.07 1.27 9.87
C ARG A 366 15.10 2.39 9.89
N ALA A 367 16.10 2.33 9.02
CA ALA A 367 17.09 3.40 8.89
C ALA A 367 16.45 4.71 8.38
N THR A 368 15.57 4.65 7.38
CA THR A 368 14.81 5.82 6.93
C THR A 368 13.87 6.34 8.03
N LEU A 369 13.15 5.47 8.73
CA LEU A 369 12.30 5.84 9.86
C LEU A 369 13.09 6.59 10.94
N ALA A 370 14.22 6.04 11.40
CA ALA A 370 15.06 6.67 12.41
C ALA A 370 15.56 8.07 11.98
N ARG A 371 15.90 8.24 10.70
CA ARG A 371 16.26 9.55 10.13
C ARG A 371 15.07 10.50 10.11
N THR A 372 13.89 10.05 9.67
CA THR A 372 12.66 10.84 9.66
C THR A 372 12.29 11.32 11.06
N THR A 373 12.31 10.45 12.06
CA THR A 373 12.04 10.79 13.46
C THR A 373 13.06 11.82 13.98
N SER A 374 14.35 11.62 13.68
CA SER A 374 15.41 12.56 14.09
C SER A 374 15.21 13.96 13.50
N VAL A 375 14.93 14.04 12.20
CA VAL A 375 14.64 15.30 11.51
C VAL A 375 13.34 15.93 12.01
N GLY A 376 12.31 15.13 12.27
CA GLY A 376 11.05 15.56 12.85
C GLY A 376 11.24 16.23 14.22
N VAL A 377 12.07 15.64 15.09
CA VAL A 377 12.41 16.21 16.40
C VAL A 377 13.16 17.55 16.25
N LEU A 378 14.12 17.65 15.32
CA LEU A 378 14.84 18.91 15.07
C LEU A 378 13.92 20.01 14.53
N LEU A 379 13.01 19.65 13.62
CA LEU A 379 12.04 20.56 13.04
C LEU A 379 11.03 21.03 14.10
N ASP A 380 10.49 20.12 14.92
CA ASP A 380 9.58 20.48 16.03
C ASP A 380 10.26 21.43 17.03
N ARG A 381 11.50 21.14 17.43
CA ARG A 381 12.27 22.04 18.31
C ARG A 381 12.46 23.42 17.70
N SER A 382 12.71 23.50 16.40
CA SER A 382 12.91 24.78 15.70
C SER A 382 11.61 25.57 15.59
N VAL A 383 10.49 24.89 15.27
CA VAL A 383 9.15 25.49 15.28
C VAL A 383 8.80 26.03 16.67
N ARG A 384 9.03 25.25 17.74
CA ARG A 384 8.78 25.69 19.12
C ARG A 384 9.65 26.87 19.56
N ARG A 385 10.94 26.84 19.24
CA ARG A 385 11.86 27.96 19.53
C ARG A 385 11.38 29.26 18.87
N TRP A 386 10.95 29.17 17.61
CA TRP A 386 10.44 30.33 16.90
C TRP A 386 9.10 30.82 17.46
N GLU A 387 8.17 29.91 17.78
CA GLU A 387 6.90 30.31 18.40
C GLU A 387 7.14 31.05 19.72
N ALA A 388 8.11 30.61 20.52
CA ALA A 388 8.51 31.29 21.74
C ALA A 388 9.06 32.69 21.45
N ALA A 389 10.02 32.82 20.53
CA ALA A 389 10.60 34.12 20.14
C ALA A 389 9.55 35.09 19.56
N ARG A 390 8.56 34.56 18.82
CA ARG A 390 7.44 35.32 18.29
C ARG A 390 6.52 35.81 19.39
N ARG A 391 6.18 34.94 20.36
CA ARG A 391 5.37 35.31 21.54
C ARG A 391 6.08 36.37 22.37
N GLU A 392 7.38 36.22 22.61
CA GLU A 392 8.18 37.21 23.33
C GLU A 392 8.19 38.57 22.64
N ARG A 393 8.42 38.61 21.32
CA ARG A 393 8.34 39.86 20.54
C ARG A 393 6.96 40.51 20.63
N TYR A 394 5.89 39.72 20.65
CA TYR A 394 4.54 40.25 20.84
C TYR A 394 4.32 40.80 22.23
N THR A 395 4.81 40.10 23.25
CA THR A 395 4.76 40.60 24.62
C THR A 395 5.57 41.88 24.77
N LEU A 396 6.78 41.97 24.19
CA LEU A 396 7.62 43.18 24.20
C LEU A 396 6.97 44.33 23.42
N ALA A 397 6.46 44.07 22.22
CA ALA A 397 5.77 45.09 21.44
C ALA A 397 4.53 45.60 22.18
N GLN A 398 3.72 44.72 22.76
CA GLN A 398 2.54 45.08 23.52
C GLN A 398 2.91 45.87 24.79
N THR A 399 3.91 45.43 25.55
CA THR A 399 4.34 46.12 26.78
C THR A 399 4.99 47.46 26.48
N ALA A 400 5.83 47.57 25.46
CA ALA A 400 6.40 48.84 25.00
C ALA A 400 5.29 49.81 24.55
N LEU A 401 4.27 49.30 23.86
CA LEU A 401 3.13 50.09 23.42
C LEU A 401 2.30 50.62 24.59
N VAL A 402 1.96 49.73 25.54
CA VAL A 402 1.22 50.10 26.75
C VAL A 402 2.03 51.08 27.58
N GLY A 403 3.33 50.84 27.74
CA GLY A 403 4.26 51.75 28.42
C GLY A 403 4.31 53.13 27.76
N ALA A 404 4.41 53.20 26.43
CA ALA A 404 4.40 54.46 25.69
C ALA A 404 3.08 55.23 25.87
N VAL A 405 1.94 54.54 25.79
CA VAL A 405 0.61 55.15 26.02
C VAL A 405 0.49 55.69 27.45
N LEU A 406 0.91 54.89 28.45
CA LEU A 406 0.89 55.32 29.85
C LEU A 406 1.83 56.51 30.09
N MET A 407 3.04 56.49 29.52
CA MET A 407 4.01 57.57 29.66
C MET A 407 3.48 58.89 29.10
N VAL A 408 2.83 58.85 27.93
CA VAL A 408 2.15 60.03 27.35
C VAL A 408 1.04 60.54 28.28
N LEU A 409 0.22 59.65 28.84
CA LEU A 409 -0.86 60.03 29.75
C LEU A 409 -0.32 60.64 31.06
N THR A 410 0.73 60.04 31.63
CA THR A 410 1.39 60.55 32.84
C THR A 410 2.06 61.89 32.59
N ALA A 411 2.71 62.09 31.43
CA ALA A 411 3.32 63.38 31.07
C ALA A 411 2.26 64.50 31.01
N ILE A 412 1.08 64.21 30.44
CA ILE A 412 -0.06 65.15 30.42
C ILE A 412 -0.51 65.51 31.84
N GLN A 413 -0.60 64.53 32.74
CA GLN A 413 -1.00 64.75 34.14
C GLN A 413 0.07 65.52 34.96
N ALA A 414 1.35 65.15 34.81
CA ALA A 414 2.46 65.69 35.60
C ALA A 414 2.77 67.16 35.26
N LEU A 415 2.64 67.54 33.99
CA LEU A 415 2.79 68.93 33.56
C LEU A 415 1.66 69.84 34.09
N ARG A 416 0.69 69.29 34.84
CA ARG A 416 -0.59 69.94 35.21
C ARG A 416 -1.11 70.77 34.04
N TYR A 417 -0.98 70.21 32.84
CA TYR A 417 -1.30 70.92 31.63
C TYR A 417 -2.82 71.00 31.62
N GLN A 418 -3.35 72.05 32.22
CA GLN A 418 -4.72 72.47 32.02
C GLN A 418 -4.75 72.92 30.58
N VAL A 419 -4.91 71.96 29.67
CA VAL A 419 -5.27 72.29 28.30
C VAL A 419 -6.55 73.11 28.49
N PRO A 420 -6.59 74.40 28.09
CA PRO A 420 -7.78 75.23 28.21
C PRO A 420 -8.77 74.75 27.15
N LEU A 421 -9.22 73.50 27.31
CA LEU A 421 -10.23 72.89 26.50
C LEU A 421 -11.57 73.33 27.11
N PRO A 422 -12.46 73.89 26.28
CA PRO A 422 -13.83 74.12 26.69
C PRO A 422 -14.41 72.83 27.28
N THR A 423 -15.17 72.92 28.37
CA THR A 423 -15.73 71.79 29.12
C THR A 423 -16.47 70.77 28.23
N ARG A 424 -16.96 71.23 27.07
CA ARG A 424 -17.66 70.43 26.06
C ARG A 424 -16.75 69.50 25.24
N VAL A 425 -15.45 69.78 25.14
CA VAL A 425 -14.49 69.01 24.31
C VAL A 425 -13.79 67.90 25.12
N GLN A 426 -13.74 68.05 26.45
CA GLN A 426 -13.07 67.11 27.36
C GLN A 426 -13.49 65.64 27.19
N PRO A 427 -14.79 65.27 27.18
CA PRO A 427 -15.17 63.85 27.04
C PRO A 427 -14.79 63.26 25.67
N ALA A 428 -14.83 64.05 24.59
CA ALA A 428 -14.44 63.58 23.26
C ALA A 428 -12.93 63.24 23.20
N VAL A 429 -12.09 64.04 23.85
CA VAL A 429 -10.65 63.78 23.95
C VAL A 429 -10.35 62.54 24.78
N VAL A 430 -11.05 62.35 25.91
CA VAL A 430 -10.89 61.16 26.77
C VAL A 430 -11.30 59.88 26.02
N ILE A 431 -12.45 59.90 25.33
CA ILE A 431 -12.92 58.74 24.55
C ILE A 431 -12.02 58.50 23.34
N GLY A 432 -11.49 59.55 22.70
CA GLY A 432 -10.52 59.44 21.60
C GLY A 432 -9.22 58.77 22.04
N LEU A 433 -8.67 59.18 23.19
CA LEU A 433 -7.50 58.53 23.81
C LEU A 433 -7.79 57.06 24.15
N GLY A 434 -8.97 56.75 24.69
CA GLY A 434 -9.41 55.37 24.93
C GLY A 434 -9.50 54.54 23.64
N ALA A 435 -10.03 55.12 22.56
CA ALA A 435 -10.12 54.47 21.26
C ALA A 435 -8.74 54.23 20.64
N VAL A 436 -7.81 55.17 20.77
CA VAL A 436 -6.39 55.03 20.35
C VAL A 436 -5.71 53.91 21.15
N ALA A 437 -5.85 53.92 22.47
CA ALA A 437 -5.29 52.90 23.36
C ALA A 437 -5.84 51.50 23.08
N PHE A 438 -7.09 51.39 22.63
CA PHE A 438 -7.70 50.13 22.20
C PHE A 438 -7.29 49.71 20.77
N TYR A 439 -7.21 50.65 19.84
CA TYR A 439 -6.88 50.40 18.44
C TYR A 439 -5.42 49.96 18.25
N LEU A 440 -4.48 50.55 18.99
CA LEU A 440 -3.06 50.30 18.82
C LEU A 440 -2.65 48.82 19.05
N PRO A 441 -3.07 48.14 20.14
CA PRO A 441 -2.82 46.71 20.33
C PRO A 441 -3.43 45.84 19.21
N LEU A 442 -4.64 46.18 18.76
CA LEU A 442 -5.31 45.51 17.64
C LEU A 442 -4.54 45.68 16.32
N ALA A 443 -4.03 46.87 16.05
CA ALA A 443 -3.21 47.16 14.88
C ALA A 443 -1.87 46.42 14.91
N VAL A 444 -1.21 46.35 16.08
CA VAL A 444 0.01 45.57 16.28
C VAL A 444 -0.26 44.08 16.08
N ILE A 445 -1.34 43.53 16.64
CA ILE A 445 -1.77 42.14 16.42
C ILE A 445 -2.01 41.88 14.93
N ARG A 446 -2.57 42.83 14.19
CA ARG A 446 -2.81 42.70 12.74
C ARG A 446 -1.53 42.66 11.92
N LEU A 447 -0.63 43.61 12.17
CA LEU A 447 0.70 43.66 11.52
C LEU A 447 1.51 42.39 11.83
N ALA A 448 1.33 41.85 13.03
CA ALA A 448 1.90 40.62 13.50
C ALA A 448 1.27 39.34 12.89
N SER A 449 -0.05 39.31 12.74
CA SER A 449 -0.77 38.14 12.28
C SER A 449 -0.84 38.14 10.75
N ALA A 450 0.00 37.35 10.10
CA ALA A 450 -0.05 37.13 8.65
C ALA A 450 -1.40 36.57 8.14
N ARG A 451 -2.30 36.12 9.03
CA ARG A 451 -3.66 35.67 8.69
C ARG A 451 -4.61 36.85 8.48
N ARG A 452 -4.66 37.34 7.24
CA ARG A 452 -5.51 38.46 6.75
C ARG A 452 -7.04 38.30 6.90
N GLY A 453 -7.57 37.27 7.58
CA GLY A 453 -8.99 36.89 7.51
C GLY A 453 -9.89 37.30 8.67
N GLY A 454 -9.43 37.17 9.92
CA GLY A 454 -10.34 37.06 11.08
C GLY A 454 -10.63 38.37 11.84
N THR A 455 -9.64 39.24 12.03
CA THR A 455 -9.74 40.40 12.96
C THR A 455 -10.33 41.66 12.34
N THR A 456 -10.67 41.61 11.06
CA THR A 456 -11.03 42.80 10.30
C THR A 456 -12.25 43.54 10.88
N LEU A 457 -13.26 42.86 11.43
CA LEU A 457 -14.47 43.57 11.90
C LEU A 457 -14.20 44.45 13.14
N VAL A 458 -13.43 43.95 14.10
CA VAL A 458 -13.09 44.67 15.34
C VAL A 458 -12.18 45.87 15.04
N GLU A 459 -11.22 45.71 14.14
CA GLU A 459 -10.35 46.80 13.70
C GLU A 459 -11.13 47.93 12.99
N HIS A 460 -12.09 47.58 12.15
CA HIS A 460 -12.92 48.58 11.48
C HIS A 460 -13.83 49.32 12.47
N LEU A 461 -14.36 48.63 13.48
CA LEU A 461 -15.13 49.27 14.55
C LEU A 461 -14.25 50.21 15.40
N ALA A 462 -13.04 49.78 15.75
CA ALA A 462 -12.09 50.60 16.49
C ALA A 462 -11.63 51.82 15.68
N LEU A 463 -11.35 51.66 14.38
CA LEU A 463 -11.04 52.77 13.48
C LEU A 463 -12.23 53.72 13.32
N ALA A 464 -13.44 53.21 13.17
CA ALA A 464 -14.65 54.02 13.07
C ALA A 464 -14.90 54.82 14.36
N ALA A 465 -14.68 54.22 15.53
CA ALA A 465 -14.74 54.92 16.82
C ALA A 465 -13.69 56.03 16.94
N LEU A 466 -12.47 55.79 16.45
CA LEU A 466 -11.39 56.78 16.42
C LEU A 466 -11.72 57.95 15.48
N VAL A 467 -12.25 57.67 14.29
CA VAL A 467 -12.72 58.71 13.36
C VAL A 467 -13.89 59.50 13.94
N ALA A 468 -14.85 58.82 14.58
CA ALA A 468 -16.01 59.45 15.20
C ALA A 468 -15.63 60.38 16.37
N THR A 469 -14.65 59.98 17.19
CA THR A 469 -14.17 60.80 18.31
C THR A 469 -13.40 62.03 17.84
N VAL A 470 -12.57 61.91 16.79
CA VAL A 470 -11.89 63.06 16.16
C VAL A 470 -12.91 64.04 15.56
N LEU A 471 -13.91 63.52 14.83
CA LEU A 471 -14.99 64.34 14.26
C LEU A 471 -15.79 65.05 15.35
N TRP A 472 -16.14 64.35 16.43
CA TRP A 472 -16.84 64.95 17.57
C TRP A 472 -16.02 66.05 18.23
N ALA A 473 -14.72 65.82 18.46
CA ALA A 473 -13.84 66.84 19.04
C ALA A 473 -13.76 68.10 18.15
N GLY A 474 -13.62 67.93 16.82
CA GLY A 474 -13.60 69.04 15.86
C GLY A 474 -14.93 69.82 15.82
N LEU A 475 -16.06 69.12 15.83
CA LEU A 475 -17.40 69.72 15.88
C LEU A 475 -17.66 70.47 17.18
N ALA A 476 -17.27 69.89 18.33
CA ALA A 476 -17.40 70.53 19.63
C ALA A 476 -16.51 71.78 19.74
N TRP A 477 -15.35 71.79 19.07
CA TRP A 477 -14.49 72.97 18.96
C TRP A 477 -15.13 74.06 18.08
N LEU A 478 -15.64 73.69 16.89
CA LEU A 478 -16.32 74.62 15.97
C LEU A 478 -17.57 75.26 16.59
N ALA A 479 -18.34 74.49 17.38
CA ALA A 479 -19.54 74.96 18.08
C ALA A 479 -19.25 75.96 19.22
N ASN A 480 -18.00 76.13 19.63
CA ASN A 480 -17.61 77.25 20.51
C ASN A 480 -17.27 78.52 19.73
N VAL A 481 -16.97 78.41 18.43
CA VAL A 481 -16.67 79.55 17.54
C VAL A 481 -17.95 80.11 16.92
N VAL A 482 -18.96 79.26 16.71
CA VAL A 482 -20.26 79.63 16.10
C VAL A 482 -21.39 79.33 17.09
N PRO A 483 -22.23 80.31 17.49
CA PRO A 483 -23.32 80.13 18.44
C PRO A 483 -24.50 79.40 17.80
N THR A 484 -24.30 78.13 17.47
CA THR A 484 -25.34 77.22 16.98
C THR A 484 -25.80 76.31 18.10
N GLY A 485 -27.11 76.23 18.32
CA GLY A 485 -27.73 75.44 19.38
C GLY A 485 -27.31 73.96 19.35
N TRP A 486 -27.16 73.39 20.55
CA TRP A 486 -26.85 71.98 20.90
C TRP A 486 -27.49 70.88 20.04
N ALA A 487 -28.60 71.16 19.34
CA ALA A 487 -29.29 70.22 18.45
C ALA A 487 -28.43 69.68 17.29
N TRP A 488 -27.47 70.46 16.77
CA TRP A 488 -26.64 70.01 15.63
C TRP A 488 -25.57 68.99 16.03
N ALA A 489 -25.02 69.08 17.24
CA ALA A 489 -23.99 68.14 17.72
C ALA A 489 -24.56 66.73 18.00
N ALA A 490 -25.82 66.65 18.45
CA ALA A 490 -26.49 65.37 18.72
C ALA A 490 -26.85 64.58 17.45
N LEU A 491 -27.03 65.25 16.31
CA LEU A 491 -27.37 64.64 15.03
C LEU A 491 -26.15 64.21 14.20
N LEU A 492 -25.03 64.93 14.30
CA LEU A 492 -23.86 64.70 13.43
C LEU A 492 -22.97 63.52 13.88
N VAL A 493 -22.88 63.23 15.18
CA VAL A 493 -22.02 62.14 15.69
C VAL A 493 -22.55 60.74 15.35
N PRO A 494 -23.85 60.43 15.53
CA PRO A 494 -24.42 59.16 15.06
C PRO A 494 -24.35 59.05 13.53
N GLY A 495 -24.57 60.15 12.82
CA GLY A 495 -24.53 60.20 11.35
C GLY A 495 -23.15 59.89 10.78
N ALA A 496 -22.07 60.43 11.38
CA ALA A 496 -20.70 60.12 11.00
C ALA A 496 -20.34 58.63 11.25
N PHE A 497 -20.81 58.09 12.37
CA PHE A 497 -20.61 56.67 12.69
C PHE A 497 -21.35 55.75 11.70
N LEU A 498 -22.61 56.06 11.40
CA LEU A 498 -23.44 55.29 10.48
C LEU A 498 -22.90 55.35 9.05
N THR A 499 -22.49 56.53 8.57
CA THR A 499 -21.96 56.72 7.20
C THR A 499 -20.63 56.00 7.00
N THR A 500 -19.72 56.07 7.98
CA THR A 500 -18.45 55.34 7.93
C THR A 500 -18.68 53.83 7.97
N TRP A 501 -19.61 53.35 8.79
CA TRP A 501 -20.00 51.94 8.85
C TRP A 501 -20.64 51.46 7.53
N LEU A 502 -21.56 52.24 6.94
CA LEU A 502 -22.22 51.93 5.67
C LEU A 502 -21.22 51.90 4.50
N ALA A 503 -20.30 52.86 4.43
CA ALA A 503 -19.28 52.93 3.38
C ALA A 503 -18.34 51.72 3.40
N LEU A 504 -18.06 51.17 4.58
CA LEU A 504 -17.25 49.96 4.72
C LEU A 504 -18.04 48.68 4.45
N ALA A 505 -19.31 48.61 4.88
CA ALA A 505 -20.19 47.48 4.61
C ALA A 505 -20.43 47.33 3.08
N THR A 506 -20.65 48.43 2.37
CA THR A 506 -20.85 48.42 0.90
C THR A 506 -19.58 48.03 0.15
N ARG A 507 -18.39 48.48 0.58
CA ARG A 507 -17.11 48.08 -0.03
C ARG A 507 -16.84 46.57 0.12
N ARG A 508 -17.29 45.96 1.24
CA ARG A 508 -17.24 44.51 1.46
C ARG A 508 -18.21 43.74 0.58
N ALA A 509 -19.46 44.20 0.48
CA ALA A 509 -20.46 43.61 -0.41
C ALA A 509 -20.00 43.65 -1.88
N TYR A 510 -19.39 44.76 -2.30
CA TYR A 510 -18.83 44.92 -3.64
C TYR A 510 -17.66 43.95 -3.91
N ARG A 511 -16.73 43.77 -2.95
CA ARG A 511 -15.62 42.80 -3.11
C ARG A 511 -16.10 41.35 -3.11
N ARG A 512 -17.13 40.99 -2.33
CA ARG A 512 -17.73 39.64 -2.39
C ARG A 512 -18.37 39.35 -3.74
N ARG A 513 -19.14 40.29 -4.29
CA ARG A 513 -19.75 40.16 -5.64
C ARG A 513 -18.72 40.08 -6.78
N ARG A 514 -17.50 40.60 -6.58
CA ARG A 514 -16.41 40.52 -7.57
C ARG A 514 -15.54 39.27 -7.44
N ALA A 515 -15.65 38.55 -6.31
CA ALA A 515 -14.90 37.32 -6.03
C ALA A 515 -15.74 36.05 -6.29
N GLU A 516 -17.05 36.18 -6.49
CA GLU A 516 -17.86 35.12 -7.07
C GLU A 516 -17.53 35.05 -8.59
N PRO A 517 -17.04 33.90 -9.10
CA PRO A 517 -16.92 33.69 -10.53
C PRO A 517 -18.30 33.84 -11.16
N GLY A 518 -18.42 34.69 -12.19
CA GLY A 518 -19.70 34.92 -12.87
C GLY A 518 -20.32 33.60 -13.35
N PRO A 519 -21.67 33.50 -13.35
CA PRO A 519 -22.35 32.29 -13.79
C PRO A 519 -22.00 32.00 -15.25
N ALA A 520 -21.60 30.75 -15.51
CA ALA A 520 -21.37 30.24 -16.85
C ALA A 520 -22.63 30.51 -17.70
N GLY A 521 -22.44 31.29 -18.78
CA GLY A 521 -23.49 31.60 -19.74
C GLY A 521 -23.96 30.37 -20.51
N PRO A 522 -25.19 30.41 -21.07
CA PRO A 522 -25.92 29.22 -21.47
C PRO A 522 -25.45 28.64 -22.80
N ALA A 523 -25.63 27.33 -22.91
CA ALA A 523 -25.59 26.56 -24.14
C ALA A 523 -26.52 27.15 -25.22
N GLY A 524 -26.06 27.16 -26.47
CA GLY A 524 -26.91 27.47 -27.61
C GLY A 524 -26.18 27.55 -28.95
N GLY A 525 -26.20 26.44 -29.71
CA GLY A 525 -26.60 26.49 -31.12
C GLY A 525 -25.53 26.59 -32.22
N ASP A 526 -25.01 25.42 -32.61
CA ASP A 526 -25.16 24.82 -33.95
C ASP A 526 -24.65 25.59 -35.21
N ARG A 527 -23.64 25.00 -35.88
CA ARG A 527 -23.51 24.96 -37.36
C ARG A 527 -22.62 23.81 -37.85
N ARG A 528 -23.30 22.71 -38.19
CA ARG A 528 -23.16 21.80 -39.36
C ARG A 528 -21.85 21.72 -40.20
N ARG A 529 -21.52 20.43 -40.45
CA ARG A 529 -21.00 19.74 -41.67
C ARG A 529 -19.50 19.82 -42.00
N ALA A 530 -18.80 18.69 -41.86
CA ALA A 530 -18.44 17.83 -43.01
C ALA A 530 -17.98 16.43 -42.54
N SER A 531 -18.25 15.46 -43.40
CA SER A 531 -18.06 14.00 -43.34
C SER A 531 -16.61 13.52 -43.50
N VAL A 532 -16.44 12.19 -43.42
CA VAL A 532 -15.30 11.32 -43.87
C VAL A 532 -14.47 10.79 -42.70
N HIS A 533 -14.67 9.54 -42.24
CA HIS A 533 -13.99 8.29 -42.67
C HIS A 533 -12.46 8.39 -42.62
N ASP A 534 -11.84 7.84 -41.56
CA ASP A 534 -10.81 6.79 -41.64
C ASP A 534 -10.06 6.69 -40.30
N GLY A 535 -9.77 5.45 -39.90
CA GLY A 535 -8.94 5.17 -38.74
C GLY A 535 -7.47 5.38 -39.07
N VAL A 536 -6.73 6.02 -38.17
CA VAL A 536 -5.28 5.96 -38.13
C VAL A 536 -4.83 5.97 -36.66
N ILE A 537 -3.89 5.08 -36.39
CA ILE A 537 -3.12 4.88 -35.17
C ILE A 537 -2.23 6.10 -34.94
N ASP A 538 -2.34 6.76 -33.78
CA ASP A 538 -1.33 7.75 -33.35
C ASP A 538 -0.38 7.12 -32.33
N ASP A 539 0.86 6.95 -32.77
CA ASP A 539 2.04 6.64 -31.98
C ASP A 539 2.37 7.77 -30.96
N PRO A 540 2.99 7.45 -29.82
CA PRO A 540 3.55 8.45 -28.93
C PRO A 540 4.83 9.09 -29.50
N PRO A 541 5.15 10.35 -29.14
CA PRO A 541 6.25 11.11 -29.73
C PRO A 541 7.64 10.51 -29.41
N PRO A 542 8.64 10.71 -30.30
CA PRO A 542 9.97 10.17 -30.10
C PRO A 542 10.70 10.84 -28.94
N ALA A 543 11.38 10.01 -28.15
CA ALA A 543 12.24 10.45 -27.05
C ALA A 543 13.44 11.27 -27.59
N PRO A 544 13.90 12.30 -26.85
CA PRO A 544 15.06 13.10 -27.24
C PRO A 544 16.36 12.27 -27.19
N PRO A 545 17.36 12.62 -28.04
CA PRO A 545 18.59 11.84 -28.20
C PRO A 545 19.49 11.93 -26.96
N GLY A 546 20.14 10.81 -26.68
CA GLY A 546 20.87 10.56 -25.44
C GLY A 546 22.08 11.47 -25.21
N HIS A 547 22.20 11.93 -23.97
CA HIS A 547 23.47 12.35 -23.40
C HIS A 547 24.20 11.15 -22.76
N PRO A 548 25.53 11.06 -22.93
CA PRO A 548 26.32 9.96 -22.41
C PRO A 548 26.37 9.99 -20.87
N ARG A 549 26.07 8.85 -20.25
CA ARG A 549 26.25 8.66 -18.81
C ARG A 549 27.75 8.67 -18.48
N PRO A 550 28.18 9.36 -17.40
CA PRO A 550 29.56 9.29 -16.94
C PRO A 550 29.86 7.91 -16.32
N PRO A 551 31.12 7.46 -16.33
CA PRO A 551 31.51 6.13 -15.87
C PRO A 551 31.32 5.99 -14.36
N ARG A 552 30.59 4.93 -13.97
CA ARG A 552 30.51 4.45 -12.58
C ARG A 552 31.92 4.06 -12.11
N ARG A 553 32.47 4.80 -11.15
CA ARG A 553 33.65 4.38 -10.39
C ARG A 553 33.29 3.14 -9.56
N MET A 554 33.97 2.04 -9.87
CA MET A 554 34.08 0.86 -9.03
C MET A 554 34.74 1.23 -7.71
N TRP A 555 34.09 0.87 -6.61
CA TRP A 555 34.79 0.62 -5.35
C TRP A 555 34.88 -0.89 -5.16
N ARG A 556 36.12 -1.35 -4.93
CA ARG A 556 36.53 -2.65 -4.40
C ARG A 556 37.82 -2.40 -3.61
N PRO A 557 38.17 -3.28 -2.67
CA PRO A 557 37.36 -3.96 -1.66
C PRO A 557 37.32 -3.18 -0.34
#